data_AF-A0A1B8YKS4-F1
#
_entry.id   AF-A0A1B8YKS4-F1
#
_cell.length_a   1.000
_cell.length_b   1.000
_cell.length_c   1.000
_cell.angle_alpha   90.00
_cell.angle_beta   90.00
_cell.angle_gamma   90.00
#
_symmetry.space_group_name_H-M   'P 1'
#
loop_
_entity.id
_entity.type
_entity.pdbx_description
1 polymer ?
#
loop_
_entity_poly.entity_id
_entity_poly.type
_entity_poly.pdbx_seq_one_letter_code
_entity_poly.pdbx_strand_id
1 'polypeptide(L)'
;MMKLEKIIFWHSHNLPSILQTEIAECGLACLASISSYHGYQVDLSSLRKKFRIPLTGTNLNDIAYYAKELKLSYRAVKLDINEINQLKLPCILHWELNHFVVLKKYQKIK
;
A
#
# COMPACT_ATOMS: atom_id res chain seq x y z
N MET A 1 4.85 22.04 18.53
CA MET A 1 4.14 21.03 19.35
C MET A 1 3.19 20.27 18.44
N MET A 2 3.63 19.13 17.90
CA MET A 2 2.79 18.25 17.08
C MET A 2 1.92 17.41 18.00
N LYS A 3 0.59 17.43 17.80
CA LYS A 3 -0.37 16.62 18.54
C LYS A 3 -0.07 15.14 18.34
N LEU A 4 0.28 14.48 19.43
CA LEU A 4 0.32 13.02 19.58
C LEU A 4 -1.14 12.51 19.59
N GLU A 5 -1.77 12.42 18.42
CA GLU A 5 -3.09 11.78 18.32
C GLU A 5 -2.94 10.32 17.86
N LYS A 6 -3.23 9.44 18.82
CA LYS A 6 -3.71 8.06 18.66
C LYS A 6 -2.73 7.04 18.08
N ILE A 7 -1.70 6.73 18.87
CA ILE A 7 -1.10 5.39 18.82
C ILE A 7 -2.10 4.44 19.51
N ILE A 8 -2.95 3.79 18.73
CA ILE A 8 -3.89 2.78 19.22
C ILE A 8 -3.06 1.51 19.45
N PHE A 9 -2.69 1.25 20.71
CA PHE A 9 -1.83 0.14 21.14
C PHE A 9 -2.49 -1.25 20.98
N TRP A 10 -3.77 -1.30 20.59
CA TRP A 10 -4.54 -2.51 20.39
C TRP A 10 -4.61 -2.85 18.89
N HIS A 11 -3.49 -3.35 18.38
CA HIS A 11 -3.27 -3.68 16.97
C HIS A 11 -4.05 -4.94 16.57
N SER A 12 -5.35 -4.78 16.30
CA SER A 12 -6.00 -5.69 15.35
C SER A 12 -5.29 -5.48 14.03
N HIS A 13 -4.53 -6.50 13.57
CA HIS A 13 -3.83 -6.51 12.28
C HIS A 13 -4.84 -6.64 11.12
N ASN A 14 -5.91 -5.84 11.15
CA ASN A 14 -6.93 -5.85 10.13
C ASN A 14 -6.52 -4.88 9.03
N LEU A 15 -6.18 -5.42 7.87
CA LEU A 15 -5.93 -4.63 6.67
C LEU A 15 -7.25 -3.97 6.23
N PRO A 16 -7.39 -2.64 6.31
CA PRO A 16 -8.59 -1.96 5.81
C PRO A 16 -8.62 -2.03 4.29
N SER A 17 -9.82 -2.22 3.73
CA SER A 17 -10.06 -2.17 2.29
C SER A 17 -10.35 -0.72 1.90
N ILE A 18 -9.34 -0.01 1.42
CA ILE A 18 -9.49 1.36 0.90
C ILE A 18 -9.68 1.27 -0.60
N LEU A 19 -10.86 1.66 -1.08
CA LEU A 19 -11.20 1.63 -2.50
C LEU A 19 -10.72 2.93 -3.17
N GLN A 20 -10.15 2.79 -4.36
CA GLN A 20 -9.84 3.94 -5.22
C GLN A 20 -11.13 4.67 -5.60
N THR A 21 -11.10 5.99 -5.64
CA THR A 21 -12.24 6.78 -6.15
C THR A 21 -11.97 7.33 -7.54
N GLU A 22 -10.70 7.39 -7.96
CA GLU A 22 -10.29 7.78 -9.31
C GLU A 22 -9.46 6.66 -9.98
N ILE A 23 -9.41 6.66 -11.31
CA ILE A 23 -8.77 5.60 -12.12
C ILE A 23 -7.26 5.48 -11.83
N ALA A 24 -6.59 6.60 -11.60
CA ALA A 24 -5.14 6.68 -11.42
C ALA A 24 -4.65 6.33 -9.99
N GLU A 25 -5.56 5.97 -9.07
CA GLU A 25 -5.28 5.96 -7.63
C GLU A 25 -4.99 4.60 -6.99
N CYS A 26 -5.03 3.52 -7.78
CA CYS A 26 -4.79 2.17 -7.27
C CYS A 26 -3.56 2.08 -6.36
N GLY A 27 -2.46 2.73 -6.77
CA GLY A 27 -1.22 2.82 -6.02
C GLY A 27 -1.34 3.53 -4.67
N LEU A 28 -2.00 4.69 -4.63
CA LEU A 28 -2.23 5.42 -3.38
C LEU A 28 -3.19 4.65 -2.45
N ALA A 29 -4.22 4.01 -3.00
CA ALA A 29 -5.14 3.18 -2.22
C ALA A 29 -4.41 2.01 -1.55
N CYS A 30 -3.47 1.38 -2.28
CA CYS A 30 -2.59 0.35 -1.71
C CYS A 30 -1.72 0.90 -0.59
N LEU A 31 -1.05 2.03 -0.81
CA LEU A 31 -0.20 2.68 0.20
C LEU A 31 -0.99 3.10 1.44
N ALA A 32 -2.22 3.60 1.26
CA ALA A 32 -3.09 3.96 2.37
C ALA A 32 -3.48 2.74 3.20
N SER A 33 -3.82 1.63 2.52
CA SER A 33 -4.21 0.38 3.17
C SER A 33 -3.04 -0.22 3.97
N ILE A 34 -1.85 -0.28 3.38
CA ILE A 34 -0.63 -0.77 4.04
C ILE A 34 -0.20 0.15 5.19
N SER A 35 -0.23 1.46 5.00
CA SER A 35 0.10 2.42 6.06
C SER A 35 -0.83 2.26 7.26
N SER A 36 -2.13 2.14 7.00
CA SER A 36 -3.14 1.95 8.03
C SER A 36 -2.98 0.61 8.75
N TYR A 37 -2.60 -0.45 8.03
CA TYR A 37 -2.26 -1.75 8.63
C TYR A 37 -1.11 -1.66 9.62
N HIS A 38 -0.12 -0.80 9.37
CA HIS A 38 1.00 -0.54 10.28
C HIS A 38 0.72 0.54 11.35
N GLY A 39 -0.55 0.97 11.51
CA GLY A 39 -0.97 1.95 12.50
C GLY A 39 -0.84 3.40 12.07
N TYR A 40 -0.41 3.68 10.85
CA TYR A 40 -0.37 5.04 10.29
C TYR A 40 -1.65 5.30 9.50
N GLN A 41 -2.67 5.81 10.18
CA GLN A 41 -3.96 6.13 9.55
C GLN A 41 -3.82 7.29 8.57
N VAL A 42 -4.01 6.98 7.28
CA VAL A 42 -4.04 7.96 6.20
C VAL A 42 -5.20 7.68 5.28
N ASP A 43 -5.86 8.74 4.85
CA ASP A 43 -6.93 8.68 3.86
C ASP A 43 -6.43 9.14 2.47
N LEU A 44 -7.18 8.77 1.43
CA LEU A 44 -6.83 9.12 0.04
C LEU A 44 -6.80 10.63 -0.21
N SER A 45 -7.68 11.42 0.42
CA SER A 45 -7.70 12.88 0.23
C SER A 45 -6.43 13.51 0.77
N SER A 46 -5.95 13.06 1.93
CA SER A 46 -4.67 13.47 2.50
C SER A 46 -3.49 13.08 1.60
N LEU A 47 -3.50 11.86 1.04
CA LEU A 47 -2.44 11.42 0.14
C LEU A 47 -2.42 12.18 -1.19
N ARG A 48 -3.58 12.53 -1.78
CA ARG A 48 -3.65 13.38 -2.99
C ARG A 48 -3.07 14.77 -2.78
N LYS A 49 -3.32 15.36 -1.61
CA LYS A 49 -2.76 16.68 -1.27
C LYS A 49 -1.25 16.61 -1.13
N LYS A 50 -0.72 15.49 -0.62
CA LYS A 50 0.72 15.27 -0.41
C LYS A 50 1.44 14.87 -1.70
N PHE A 51 0.82 14.05 -2.54
CA PHE A 51 1.42 13.46 -3.73
C PHE A 51 0.61 13.82 -4.97
N ARG A 52 1.28 14.42 -5.95
CA ARG A 52 0.69 14.64 -7.27
C ARG A 52 0.74 13.34 -8.06
N ILE A 53 -0.44 12.77 -8.33
CA ILE A 53 -0.57 11.57 -9.14
C ILE A 53 -0.67 11.97 -10.61
N PRO A 54 0.10 11.36 -11.52
CA PRO A 54 -0.11 11.53 -12.96
C PRO A 54 -1.48 11.01 -13.38
N LEU A 55 -2.09 11.62 -14.41
CA LEU A 55 -3.33 11.12 -15.01
C LEU A 55 -3.18 9.69 -15.57
N THR A 56 -1.95 9.31 -15.94
CA THR A 56 -1.59 7.96 -16.41
C THR A 56 -1.50 6.93 -15.29
N GLY A 57 -1.66 7.32 -14.03
CA GLY A 57 -1.45 6.44 -12.87
C GLY A 57 -0.03 6.50 -12.31
N THR A 58 0.17 5.77 -11.21
CA THR A 58 1.45 5.62 -10.52
C THR A 58 2.24 4.46 -11.10
N ASN A 59 3.56 4.60 -11.26
CA ASN A 59 4.46 3.49 -11.55
C ASN A 59 5.18 2.98 -10.28
N LEU A 60 6.00 1.94 -10.39
CA LEU A 60 6.72 1.36 -9.25
C LEU A 60 7.69 2.34 -8.57
N ASN A 61 8.36 3.22 -9.33
CA ASN A 61 9.25 4.24 -8.76
C ASN A 61 8.47 5.27 -7.94
N ASP A 62 7.27 5.64 -8.41
CA ASP A 62 6.37 6.53 -7.66
C ASP A 62 5.95 5.88 -6.35
N ILE A 63 5.54 4.59 -6.38
CA ILE A 63 5.19 3.84 -5.16
C ILE A 63 6.35 3.79 -4.18
N ALA A 64 7.56 3.49 -4.66
CA ALA A 64 8.77 3.45 -3.84
C ALA A 64 9.09 4.82 -3.21
N TYR A 65 8.94 5.90 -3.98
CA TYR A 65 9.10 7.26 -3.49
C TYR A 65 8.04 7.61 -2.44
N TYR A 66 6.76 7.37 -2.71
CA TYR A 66 5.68 7.66 -1.76
C TYR A 66 5.78 6.83 -0.48
N ALA A 67 6.18 5.55 -0.57
CA ALA A 67 6.43 4.71 0.59
C ALA A 67 7.54 5.29 1.48
N LYS A 68 8.63 5.76 0.87
CA LYS A 68 9.72 6.46 1.59
C LYS A 68 9.21 7.72 2.28
N GLU A 69 8.41 8.55 1.60
CA GLU A 69 7.80 9.76 2.14
C GLU A 69 6.78 9.49 3.26
N LEU A 70 6.20 8.30 3.28
CA LEU A 70 5.34 7.77 4.35
C LEU A 70 6.16 7.07 5.46
N LYS A 71 7.49 7.08 5.38
CA LYS A 71 8.43 6.44 6.31
C LYS A 71 8.25 4.92 6.41
N LEU A 72 7.73 4.29 5.36
CA LEU A 72 7.66 2.85 5.24
C LEU A 72 9.01 2.29 4.77
N SER A 73 9.45 1.20 5.40
CA SER A 73 10.54 0.39 4.87
C SER A 73 10.00 -0.56 3.82
N TYR A 74 10.60 -0.58 2.64
CA TYR A 74 10.15 -1.41 1.52
C TYR A 74 11.31 -2.14 0.85
N ARG A 75 10.97 -3.21 0.12
CA ARG A 75 11.88 -3.92 -0.78
C ARG A 75 11.09 -4.31 -2.02
N ALA A 76 11.43 -3.74 -3.16
CA ALA A 76 10.88 -4.18 -4.44
C ALA A 76 11.55 -5.49 -4.86
N VAL A 77 10.75 -6.49 -5.21
CA VAL A 77 11.20 -7.81 -5.66
C VAL A 77 10.39 -8.26 -6.86
N LYS A 78 11.02 -9.05 -7.73
CA LYS A 78 10.36 -9.81 -8.79
C LYS A 78 10.58 -11.29 -8.46
N LEU A 79 9.52 -12.08 -8.50
CA LEU A 79 9.54 -13.49 -8.16
C LEU A 79 8.50 -14.24 -8.97
N ASP A 80 8.67 -15.55 -9.11
CA ASP A 80 7.70 -16.41 -9.78
C ASP A 80 6.57 -16.83 -8.83
N ILE A 81 5.43 -17.26 -9.40
CA ILE A 81 4.25 -17.66 -8.60
C ILE A 81 4.56 -18.77 -7.57
N ASN A 82 5.55 -19.61 -7.86
CA ASN A 82 5.99 -20.70 -6.97
C ASN A 82 6.72 -20.19 -5.72
N GLU A 83 7.19 -18.95 -5.73
CA GLU A 83 7.95 -18.31 -4.65
C GLU A 83 7.09 -17.35 -3.82
N ILE A 84 5.78 -17.28 -4.07
CA ILE A 84 4.86 -16.37 -3.38
C ILE A 84 4.84 -16.59 -1.85
N ASN A 85 5.20 -17.78 -1.39
CA ASN A 85 5.33 -18.13 0.03
C ASN A 85 6.51 -17.43 0.73
N GLN A 86 7.46 -16.86 -0.02
CA GLN A 86 8.60 -16.12 0.52
C GLN A 86 8.26 -14.65 0.84
N LEU A 87 7.08 -14.17 0.41
CA LEU A 87 6.65 -12.80 0.63
C LEU A 87 6.22 -12.54 2.08
N LYS A 88 6.59 -11.37 2.59
CA LYS A 88 5.99 -10.82 3.81
C LYS A 88 4.64 -10.20 3.46
N LEU A 89 3.59 -10.58 4.18
CA LEU A 89 2.23 -10.07 3.96
C LEU A 89 1.82 -9.10 5.09
N PRO A 90 0.97 -8.11 4.80
CA PRO A 90 0.44 -7.77 3.47
C PRO A 90 1.50 -7.09 2.59
N CYS A 91 1.41 -7.25 1.27
CA CYS A 91 2.30 -6.60 0.32
C CYS A 91 1.55 -6.03 -0.87
N ILE A 92 2.16 -5.07 -1.55
CA ILE A 92 1.64 -4.49 -2.80
C ILE A 92 2.14 -5.36 -3.97
N LEU A 93 1.23 -5.77 -4.83
CA LEU A 93 1.52 -6.46 -6.08
C LEU A 93 1.32 -5.51 -7.26
N HIS A 94 2.14 -5.69 -8.29
CA HIS A 94 1.94 -5.05 -9.59
C HIS A 94 1.28 -6.07 -10.53
N TRP A 95 0.02 -5.84 -10.88
CA TRP A 95 -0.81 -6.71 -11.70
C TRP A 95 -0.83 -6.21 -13.15
N GLU A 96 -0.56 -7.10 -14.11
CA GLU A 96 -0.57 -6.84 -15.57
C GLU A 96 0.22 -5.59 -16.02
N LEU A 97 1.16 -5.12 -15.21
CA LEU A 97 1.92 -3.90 -15.42
C LEU A 97 1.09 -2.61 -15.54
N ASN A 98 -0.17 -2.63 -15.10
CA ASN A 98 -1.09 -1.49 -15.22
C ASN A 98 -1.89 -1.20 -13.95
N HIS A 99 -1.84 -2.08 -12.94
CA HIS A 99 -2.66 -1.95 -11.74
C HIS A 99 -1.90 -2.40 -10.48
N PHE A 100 -2.21 -1.77 -9.34
CA PHE A 100 -1.66 -2.14 -8.04
C PHE A 100 -2.76 -2.67 -7.13
N VAL A 101 -2.46 -3.79 -6.46
CA VAL A 101 -3.37 -4.43 -5.50
C VAL A 101 -2.63 -4.80 -4.23
N VAL A 102 -3.36 -4.94 -3.12
CA VAL A 102 -2.79 -5.46 -1.87
C VAL A 102 -3.10 -6.94 -1.71
N LEU A 103 -2.04 -7.75 -1.61
CA LEU A 103 -2.16 -9.15 -1.23
C LEU A 103 -2.23 -9.26 0.29
N LYS A 104 -3.42 -9.60 0.81
CA LYS A 104 -3.65 -9.81 2.26
C LYS A 104 -3.16 -11.18 2.72
N LYS A 105 -3.56 -12.22 1.99
CA LYS A 105 -3.29 -13.63 2.32
C LYS A 105 -3.24 -14.42 1.02
N TYR A 106 -2.37 -15.42 0.98
CA TYR A 106 -2.35 -16.44 -0.07
C TYR A 106 -2.59 -17.82 0.56
N GLN A 107 -3.31 -18.69 -0.15
CA GLN A 107 -3.51 -20.08 0.21
C GLN A 107 -3.44 -20.93 -1.05
N LYS A 108 -2.57 -21.94 -1.06
CA LYS A 108 -2.53 -22.93 -2.14
C LYS A 108 -3.74 -23.85 -1.99
N ILE A 109 -4.64 -23.80 -2.96
CA ILE A 109 -5.74 -24.76 -3.08
C ILE A 109 -5.14 -26.03 -3.69
N LYS A 110 -5.37 -27.16 -3.03
CA LYS A 110 -4.94 -28.49 -3.50
C LYS A 110 -5.90 -29.02 -4.55
#